data_AF-A0A662R846-F1
#
_entry.id   AF-A0A662R846-F1
#
_cell.length_a   1.000
_cell.length_b   1.000
_cell.length_c   1.000
_cell.angle_alpha   90.00
_cell.angle_beta   90.00
_cell.angle_gamma   90.00
#
_symmetry.space_group_name_H-M   'P 1'
#
loop_
_entity.id
_entity.type
_entity.pdbx_description
1 polymer ?
#
loop_
_entity_poly.entity_id
_entity_poly.type
_entity_poly.pdbx_seq_one_letter_code
_entity_poly.pdbx_strand_id
1 'polypeptide(L)'
;MICIAILGVVTVAFGLADILVSAGGDGTELSILEIPGDMFRGGWGGFIVLFAGLFYLSGCKNVAEVHNASKVAMGSVLIWIMAGTDIFAMITESIPGGEDGPWFNSLSGFLGTYAPPYAPAMFLLPFSLVVVYYILKQERTR
;
A
#
# COMPACT_ATOMS: atom_id res chain seq x y z
N MET A 1 16.18 -7.73 9.49
CA MET A 1 16.12 -6.56 10.40
C MET A 1 16.27 -5.25 9.63
N ILE A 2 17.41 -5.00 8.95
CA ILE A 2 17.64 -3.76 8.18
C ILE A 2 16.57 -3.52 7.11
N CYS A 3 16.20 -4.52 6.30
CA CYS A 3 15.17 -4.35 5.26
C CYS A 3 13.79 -3.97 5.84
N ILE A 4 13.43 -4.50 7.01
CA ILE A 4 12.17 -4.19 7.69
C ILE A 4 12.20 -2.76 8.24
N ALA A 5 13.34 -2.33 8.77
CA ALA A 5 13.53 -0.95 9.23
C ALA A 5 13.43 0.04 8.07
N ILE A 6 14.11 -0.23 6.95
CA ILE A 6 14.06 0.60 5.73
C ILE A 6 12.62 0.67 5.22
N LEU A 7 11.95 -0.49 5.08
CA LEU A 7 10.54 -0.52 4.67
C LEU A 7 9.67 0.30 5.63
N GLY A 8 9.88 0.17 6.94
CA GLY A 8 9.18 0.94 7.96
C GLY A 8 9.36 2.45 7.80
N VAL A 9 10.60 2.93 7.61
CA VAL A 9 10.88 4.36 7.38
C VAL A 9 10.19 4.87 6.12
N VAL A 10 10.32 4.14 5.01
CA VAL A 10 9.70 4.51 3.72
C VAL A 10 8.17 4.54 3.85
N THR A 11 7.60 3.56 4.55
CA THR A 11 6.16 3.46 4.79
C THR A 11 5.65 4.62 5.65
N VAL A 12 6.38 4.98 6.72
CA VAL A 12 6.06 6.18 7.53
C VAL A 12 6.11 7.44 6.67
N ALA A 13 7.12 7.59 5.83
CA ALA A 13 7.27 8.76 4.96
C ALA A 13 6.09 8.90 4.00
N PHE A 14 5.63 7.81 3.38
CA PHE A 14 4.45 7.84 2.52
C PHE A 14 3.16 8.14 3.29
N GLY A 15 2.94 7.50 4.44
CA GLY A 15 1.76 7.78 5.26
C GLY A 15 1.69 9.24 5.74
N LEU A 16 2.85 9.83 6.07
CA LEU A 16 2.92 11.27 6.38
C LEU A 16 2.63 12.13 5.15
N ALA A 17 3.17 11.77 3.99
CA ALA A 17 2.93 12.50 2.75
C ALA A 17 1.44 12.48 2.37
N ASP A 18 0.79 11.32 2.44
CA ASP A 18 -0.65 11.16 2.20
C ASP A 18 -1.49 12.07 3.11
N ILE A 19 -1.18 12.11 4.41
CA ILE A 19 -1.88 12.97 5.39
C ILE A 19 -1.66 14.46 5.08
N LEU A 20 -0.42 14.86 4.77
CA LEU A 20 -0.08 16.26 4.51
C LEU A 20 -0.73 16.78 3.23
N VAL A 21 -0.70 15.98 2.16
CA VAL A 21 -1.32 16.34 0.87
C VAL A 21 -2.84 16.38 1.01
N SER A 22 -3.44 15.40 1.69
CA SER A 22 -4.89 15.42 1.94
C SER A 22 -5.33 16.60 2.81
N ALA A 23 -4.52 17.04 3.77
CA ALA A 23 -4.80 18.25 4.55
C ALA A 23 -4.70 19.54 3.71
N GLY A 24 -3.92 19.52 2.63
CA GLY A 24 -3.83 20.61 1.65
C GLY A 24 -5.01 20.67 0.69
N GLY A 25 -5.73 19.56 0.49
CA GLY A 25 -6.92 19.45 -0.36
C GLY A 25 -6.62 19.30 -1.87
N ASP A 26 -5.39 19.56 -2.29
CA ASP A 26 -4.94 19.36 -3.67
C ASP A 26 -4.14 18.04 -3.76
N GLY A 27 -4.59 17.11 -4.62
CA GLY A 27 -3.83 15.90 -4.93
C GLY A 27 -2.51 16.23 -5.60
N THR A 28 -1.47 15.42 -5.37
CA THR A 28 -0.16 15.62 -6.01
C THR A 28 0.23 14.40 -6.83
N GLU A 29 0.39 14.61 -8.13
CA GLU A 29 0.93 13.60 -9.05
C GLU A 29 2.44 13.80 -9.22
N LEU A 30 3.21 12.83 -8.78
CA LEU A 30 4.64 12.70 -9.00
C LEU A 30 4.91 11.57 -10.01
N SER A 31 4.67 11.87 -11.29
CA SER A 31 4.93 10.98 -12.43
C SER A 31 4.16 9.65 -12.38
N ILE A 32 4.70 8.62 -11.71
CA ILE A 32 4.08 7.29 -11.57
C ILE A 32 3.38 7.15 -10.21
N LEU A 33 3.67 8.06 -9.27
CA LEU A 33 3.10 8.09 -7.94
C LEU A 33 1.99 9.14 -7.90
N GLU A 34 0.81 8.76 -7.45
CA GLU A 34 -0.25 9.71 -7.07
C GLU A 34 -0.43 9.69 -5.56
N ILE A 35 -0.34 10.86 -4.94
CA ILE A 35 -0.72 11.05 -3.56
C ILE A 35 -2.14 11.65 -3.56
N PRO A 36 -3.15 10.86 -3.18
CA PRO A 36 -4.54 11.30 -3.23
C PRO A 36 -4.76 12.49 -2.28
N GLY A 37 -5.45 13.52 -2.77
CA GLY A 37 -5.85 14.68 -1.96
C GLY A 37 -7.15 14.46 -1.17
N ASP A 38 -7.91 13.41 -1.46
CA ASP A 38 -9.20 13.18 -0.83
C ASP A 38 -9.05 12.66 0.61
N MET A 39 -10.05 12.95 1.45
CA MET A 39 -10.00 12.62 2.88
C MET A 39 -10.09 11.12 3.17
N PHE A 40 -10.62 10.31 2.23
CA PHE A 40 -10.76 8.88 2.43
C PHE A 40 -9.49 8.12 2.05
N ARG A 41 -8.98 8.27 0.82
CA ARG A 41 -7.78 7.56 0.38
C ARG A 41 -6.50 8.25 0.80
N GLY A 42 -6.43 9.58 0.73
CA GLY A 42 -5.31 10.38 1.20
C GLY A 42 -5.28 10.47 2.72
N GLY A 43 -6.34 11.04 3.32
CA GLY A 43 -6.40 11.24 4.77
C GLY A 43 -6.40 9.93 5.56
N TRP A 44 -7.50 9.17 5.47
CA TRP A 44 -7.65 7.91 6.22
C TRP A 44 -6.68 6.82 5.76
N GLY A 45 -6.47 6.67 4.46
CA GLY A 45 -5.45 5.76 3.93
C GLY A 45 -4.05 6.11 4.39
N GLY A 46 -3.69 7.39 4.44
CA GLY A 46 -2.41 7.87 4.98
C GLY A 46 -2.20 7.51 6.45
N PHE A 47 -3.24 7.59 7.29
CA PHE A 47 -3.16 7.09 8.67
C PHE A 47 -2.87 5.60 8.73
N ILE A 48 -3.58 4.79 7.92
CA ILE A 48 -3.36 3.34 7.87
C ILE A 48 -1.91 3.03 7.47
N VAL A 49 -1.40 3.68 6.42
CA VAL A 49 -0.02 3.52 5.93
C VAL A 49 0.98 3.98 6.99
N LEU A 50 0.74 5.11 7.66
CA LEU A 50 1.60 5.59 8.75
C LEU A 50 1.72 4.55 9.88
N PHE A 51 0.59 4.01 10.36
CA PHE A 51 0.60 2.98 11.41
C PHE A 51 1.25 1.69 10.94
N ALA A 52 1.10 1.31 9.66
CA ALA A 52 1.82 0.18 9.09
C ALA A 52 3.34 0.36 9.21
N GLY A 53 3.84 1.56 8.89
CA GLY A 53 5.25 1.91 9.04
C GLY A 53 5.74 1.88 10.49
N LEU A 54 4.94 2.41 11.42
CA LEU A 54 5.25 2.37 12.86
C LEU A 54 5.31 0.93 13.39
N PHE A 55 4.42 0.05 12.92
CA PHE A 55 4.46 -1.37 13.26
C PHE A 55 5.74 -2.06 12.75
N TYR A 56 6.15 -1.76 11.51
CA TYR A 56 7.42 -2.25 10.98
C TYR A 56 8.61 -1.79 11.82
N LEU A 57 8.69 -0.50 12.17
CA LEU A 57 9.76 0.05 12.99
C LEU A 57 9.77 -0.49 14.42
N SER A 58 8.59 -0.69 15.02
CA SER A 58 8.48 -1.25 16.36
C SER A 58 8.89 -2.73 16.40
N GLY A 59 8.59 -3.50 15.35
CA GLY A 59 8.89 -4.92 15.25
C GLY A 59 10.28 -5.26 14.68
N CYS A 60 11.03 -4.31 14.12
CA CYS A 60 12.29 -4.62 13.43
C CYS A 60 13.46 -5.03 14.34
N LYS A 61 13.36 -4.84 15.66
CA LYS A 61 14.43 -5.09 16.64
C LYS A 61 14.77 -6.57 16.82
N ASN A 62 13.76 -7.41 17.05
CA ASN A 62 13.95 -8.85 17.24
C ASN A 62 12.74 -9.63 16.73
N VAL A 63 12.73 -9.92 15.41
CA VAL A 63 11.64 -10.65 14.73
C VAL A 63 11.58 -12.12 15.14
N ALA A 64 12.60 -12.62 15.85
CA ALA A 64 12.56 -13.95 16.45
C ALA A 64 11.57 -14.01 17.64
N GLU A 65 11.20 -12.88 18.22
CA GLU A 65 10.14 -12.82 19.22
C GLU A 65 8.77 -12.73 18.53
N VAL A 66 7.84 -13.60 18.91
CA VAL A 66 6.48 -13.66 18.31
C VAL A 66 5.78 -12.29 18.39
N HIS A 67 5.97 -11.54 19.47
CA HIS A 67 5.39 -10.20 19.64
C HIS A 67 5.91 -9.18 18.61
N ASN A 68 7.16 -9.29 18.18
CA ASN A 68 7.71 -8.40 17.16
C ASN A 68 7.39 -8.91 15.76
N ALA A 69 7.39 -10.22 15.55
CA ALA A 69 6.92 -10.84 14.31
C ALA A 69 5.47 -10.45 14.01
N SER A 70 4.59 -10.47 15.01
CA SER A 70 3.18 -10.08 14.84
C SER A 70 3.02 -8.60 14.48
N LYS A 71 3.81 -7.69 15.04
CA LYS A 71 3.82 -6.27 14.62
C LYS A 71 4.18 -6.13 13.15
N VAL A 72 5.28 -6.77 12.72
CA VAL A 72 5.71 -6.73 11.32
C VAL A 72 4.66 -7.35 10.39
N ALA A 73 4.03 -8.45 10.80
CA ALA A 73 2.92 -9.06 10.07
C ALA A 73 1.72 -8.10 9.97
N MET A 74 1.34 -7.43 11.07
CA MET A 74 0.26 -6.45 11.06
C MET A 74 0.56 -5.26 10.16
N GLY A 75 1.79 -4.74 10.16
CA GLY A 75 2.21 -3.71 9.21
C GLY A 75 1.96 -4.15 7.76
N SER A 76 2.25 -5.42 7.45
CA SER A 76 2.03 -5.99 6.12
C SER A 76 0.55 -6.13 5.79
N VAL A 77 -0.27 -6.62 6.73
CA VAL A 77 -1.73 -6.73 6.56
C VAL A 77 -2.36 -5.38 6.26
N LEU A 78 -1.93 -4.31 6.94
CA LEU A 78 -2.44 -2.96 6.69
C LEU A 78 -2.09 -2.49 5.27
N ILE A 79 -0.86 -2.71 4.81
CA ILE A 79 -0.48 -2.43 3.42
C ILE A 79 -1.31 -3.25 2.44
N TRP A 80 -1.57 -4.53 2.73
CA TRP A 80 -2.34 -5.40 1.84
C TRP A 80 -3.81 -4.99 1.74
N ILE A 81 -4.41 -4.51 2.83
CA ILE A 81 -5.76 -3.95 2.78
C ILE A 81 -5.78 -2.74 1.85
N MET A 82 -4.84 -1.79 2.01
CA MET A 82 -4.82 -0.56 1.22
C MET A 82 -4.47 -0.80 -0.25
N ALA A 83 -3.48 -1.64 -0.54
CA ALA A 83 -3.13 -1.98 -1.91
C ALA A 83 -4.20 -2.90 -2.54
N GLY A 84 -4.81 -3.77 -1.76
CA GLY A 84 -5.89 -4.65 -2.20
C GLY A 84 -7.13 -3.88 -2.63
N THR A 85 -7.49 -2.81 -1.91
CA THR A 85 -8.57 -1.91 -2.33
C THR A 85 -8.24 -1.17 -3.62
N ASP A 86 -6.99 -0.76 -3.82
CA ASP A 86 -6.57 -0.08 -5.06
C ASP A 86 -6.61 -1.02 -6.26
N ILE A 87 -6.09 -2.26 -6.09
CA ILE A 87 -6.16 -3.30 -7.11
C ILE A 87 -7.60 -3.61 -7.45
N PHE A 88 -8.46 -3.71 -6.44
CA PHE A 88 -9.88 -3.95 -6.66
C PHE A 88 -10.52 -2.81 -7.43
N ALA A 89 -10.24 -1.55 -7.07
CA ALA A 89 -10.71 -0.37 -7.79
C ALA A 89 -10.28 -0.39 -9.27
N MET A 90 -8.98 -0.63 -9.55
CA MET A 90 -8.44 -0.74 -10.91
C MET A 90 -9.15 -1.84 -11.73
N ILE A 91 -9.43 -2.99 -11.12
CA ILE A 91 -10.17 -4.07 -11.78
C ILE A 91 -11.60 -3.63 -12.08
N THR A 92 -12.28 -2.98 -11.12
CA THR A 92 -13.67 -2.53 -11.33
C THR A 92 -13.77 -1.43 -12.37
N GLU A 93 -12.81 -0.51 -12.43
CA GLU A 93 -12.74 0.55 -13.45
C GLU A 93 -12.44 0.02 -14.85
N SER A 94 -11.78 -1.13 -14.95
CA SER A 94 -11.51 -1.79 -16.24
C SER A 94 -12.77 -2.27 -16.95
N ILE A 95 -13.88 -2.45 -16.23
CA ILE A 95 -15.17 -2.93 -16.73
C ILE A 95 -16.10 -1.70 -16.95
N PRO A 96 -16.43 -1.34 -18.21
CA PRO A 96 -17.29 -0.19 -18.48
C PRO A 96 -18.68 -0.40 -17.90
N GLY A 97 -19.22 0.63 -17.25
CA GLY A 97 -20.62 0.66 -16.87
C GLY A 97 -21.50 0.73 -18.12
N GLY A 98 -22.65 0.06 -18.11
CA GLY A 98 -23.57 0.04 -19.25
C GLY A 98 -24.07 1.41 -19.73
N GLU A 99 -23.83 2.48 -18.96
CA GLU A 99 -24.10 3.88 -19.33
C GLU A 99 -22.99 4.50 -20.19
N ASP A 100 -21.73 4.06 -20.05
CA ASP A 100 -20.55 4.59 -20.75
C ASP A 100 -20.13 3.76 -21.97
N GLY A 101 -20.79 2.61 -22.21
CA GLY A 101 -20.54 1.75 -23.36
C GLY A 101 -20.90 0.28 -23.15
N PRO A 102 -20.52 -0.62 -24.07
CA PRO A 102 -20.68 -2.05 -23.86
C PRO A 102 -19.88 -2.53 -22.64
N TRP A 103 -20.40 -3.52 -21.90
CA TRP A 103 -19.77 -4.17 -20.75
C TRP A 103 -18.36 -4.75 -21.00
N PHE A 104 -17.92 -4.76 -22.26
CA PHE A 104 -16.57 -5.15 -22.65
C PHE A 104 -15.79 -3.93 -23.11
N ASN A 105 -14.69 -3.66 -22.41
CA ASN A 105 -13.75 -2.62 -22.81
C ASN A 105 -12.96 -3.04 -24.05
N SER A 106 -12.49 -2.06 -24.81
CA SER A 106 -11.43 -2.30 -25.80
C SER A 106 -10.15 -2.78 -25.08
N LEU A 107 -9.29 -3.55 -25.76
CA LEU A 107 -8.03 -4.01 -25.17
C LEU A 107 -7.15 -2.84 -24.67
N SER A 108 -7.12 -1.73 -25.41
CA SER A 108 -6.40 -0.51 -25.02
C SER A 108 -7.02 0.17 -23.80
N GLY A 109 -8.35 0.24 -23.73
CA GLY A 109 -9.04 0.83 -22.58
C GLY A 109 -8.88 -0.03 -21.32
N PHE A 110 -8.94 -1.36 -21.46
CA PHE A 110 -8.67 -2.29 -20.37
C PHE A 110 -7.25 -2.14 -19.83
N LEU A 111 -6.23 -2.10 -20.71
CA LEU A 111 -4.85 -1.94 -20.26
C LEU A 111 -4.56 -0.54 -19.70
N GLY A 112 -5.32 0.47 -20.14
CA GLY A 112 -5.21 1.84 -19.66
C GLY A 112 -5.56 1.99 -18.18
N THR A 113 -6.49 1.19 -17.64
CA THR A 113 -6.87 1.29 -16.21
C THR A 113 -5.83 0.70 -15.25
N TYR A 114 -4.86 -0.06 -15.77
CA TYR A 114 -3.72 -0.56 -15.00
C TYR A 114 -2.49 0.31 -15.19
N ALA A 115 -2.56 1.37 -16.00
CA ALA A 115 -1.45 2.29 -16.19
C ALA A 115 -1.29 3.20 -14.96
N PRO A 116 -0.10 3.78 -14.74
CA PRO A 116 0.10 4.80 -13.71
C PRO A 116 -0.83 6.01 -13.91
N PRO A 117 -1.08 6.78 -12.86
CA PRO A 117 -0.36 6.75 -11.58
C PRO A 117 -0.90 5.72 -10.56
N TYR A 118 -0.06 5.34 -9.58
CA TYR A 118 -0.43 4.41 -8.50
C TYR A 118 -0.28 5.06 -7.13
N ALA A 119 -1.12 4.65 -6.18
CA ALA A 119 -1.01 5.06 -4.78
C ALA A 119 0.24 4.45 -4.10
N PRO A 120 0.76 5.05 -3.01
CA PRO A 120 1.96 4.56 -2.32
C PRO A 120 1.88 3.11 -1.86
N ALA A 121 0.70 2.64 -1.43
CA ALA A 121 0.50 1.27 -0.97
C ALA A 121 0.83 0.21 -2.03
N MET A 122 0.58 0.51 -3.31
CA MET A 122 0.92 -0.38 -4.43
C MET A 122 2.43 -0.60 -4.55
N PHE A 123 3.24 0.43 -4.33
CA PHE A 123 4.69 0.32 -4.34
C PHE A 123 5.22 -0.43 -3.12
N LEU A 124 4.56 -0.32 -1.97
CA LEU A 124 4.94 -1.01 -0.73
C LEU A 124 4.58 -2.50 -0.73
N LEU A 125 3.55 -2.88 -1.49
CA LEU A 125 3.02 -4.25 -1.56
C LEU A 125 4.10 -5.33 -1.82
N PRO A 126 4.93 -5.28 -2.90
CA PRO A 126 5.92 -6.32 -3.17
C PRO A 126 6.94 -6.47 -2.02
N PHE A 127 7.34 -5.37 -1.40
CA PHE A 127 8.30 -5.40 -0.28
C PHE A 127 7.67 -5.96 0.99
N SER A 128 6.41 -5.64 1.27
CA SER A 128 5.66 -6.22 2.41
C SER A 128 5.52 -7.75 2.29
N LEU A 129 5.30 -8.27 1.06
CA LEU A 129 5.24 -9.72 0.81
C LEU A 129 6.58 -10.41 1.10
N VAL A 130 7.69 -9.79 0.68
CA VAL A 130 9.04 -10.30 0.96
C VAL A 130 9.29 -10.39 2.46
N VAL A 131 8.86 -9.37 3.22
CA VAL A 131 9.01 -9.35 4.67
C VAL A 131 8.23 -10.48 5.34
N VAL A 132 6.98 -10.73 4.94
CA VAL A 132 6.17 -11.84 5.48
C VAL A 132 6.80 -13.19 5.12
N TYR A 133 7.31 -13.35 3.91
CA TYR A 133 8.02 -14.57 3.52
C TYR A 133 9.20 -14.87 4.45
N TYR A 134 9.98 -13.86 4.84
CA TYR A 134 11.08 -14.04 5.80
C TYR A 134 10.60 -14.49 7.18
N ILE A 135 9.49 -13.94 7.68
CA ILE A 135 8.90 -14.36 8.96
C ILE A 135 8.49 -15.84 8.90
N LEU A 136 7.74 -16.23 7.88
CA LEU A 136 7.26 -17.61 7.70
C LEU A 136 8.42 -18.61 7.55
N LYS A 137 9.47 -18.22 6.84
CA LYS A 137 10.69 -19.04 6.71
C LYS A 137 11.38 -19.24 8.06
N GLN A 138 11.43 -18.20 8.89
CA GLN A 138 12.04 -18.27 10.22
C GLN A 138 11.25 -19.18 11.17
N GLU A 139 9.92 -19.13 11.13
CA GLU A 139 9.07 -20.04 11.91
C GLU A 139 9.28 -21.50 11.52
N ARG A 140 9.38 -21.80 10.22
CA ARG A 140 9.61 -23.18 9.75
C ARG A 140 10.98 -23.76 10.15
N THR A 141 11.96 -22.90 10.43
CA THR A 141 13.33 -23.32 10.80
C THR A 141 13.50 -23.47 12.32
N ARG A 142 12.46 -23.19 13.10
CA ARG A 142 12.40 -23.42 14.55
C ARG A 142 11.71 -24.75 14.86
#